data_AF-A0A845XBN3-F1
#
_entry.id   AF-A0A845XBN3-F1
#
_cell.length_a   1.000
_cell.length_b   1.000
_cell.length_c   1.000
_cell.angle_alpha   90.00
_cell.angle_beta   90.00
_cell.angle_gamma   90.00
#
_symmetry.space_group_name_H-M   'P 1'
#
loop_
_entity.id
_entity.type
_entity.pdbx_description
1 polymer ?
#
loop_
_entity_poly.entity_id
_entity_poly.type
_entity_poly.pdbx_seq_one_letter_code
_entity_poly.pdbx_strand_id
1 'polypeptide(L)'
;MKNAILGWIFFGGFLLIWNIFIQPILSIILLLLGIPAGLISLILLGLYLIINTEVIVRILLLLTLQPKRFVIAQEDDWPDSMRETLGKYTEKFKELGFIYLADYKISSSSGIARLFAHPKVRCFAEIGHMQNTTFCGCSSVLENNWRLGSTNSSSTKNFDAISYVFLRAPRVLKKRFEDGDLKSLLVSSLSWRKQVMADLKLKPLALMTADDYFEMNNNNYRDYQKDLLKRSLVLGLVELIAFYMKPKSEWLGDYKKVKSQE
;
A
#
# COMPACT_ATOMS: atom_id res chain seq x y z
N MET A 1 21.59 -10.01 -9.78
CA MET A 1 22.50 -11.13 -9.43
C MET A 1 22.66 -11.31 -7.92
N LYS A 2 23.05 -10.28 -7.15
CA LYS A 2 23.22 -10.39 -5.67
C LYS A 2 21.99 -10.92 -4.92
N ASN A 3 20.78 -10.47 -5.27
CA ASN A 3 19.54 -10.91 -4.61
C ASN A 3 19.19 -12.38 -4.88
N ALA A 4 19.62 -12.93 -6.03
CA ALA A 4 19.38 -14.33 -6.35
C ALA A 4 20.28 -15.25 -5.52
N ILE A 5 21.55 -14.89 -5.34
CA ILE A 5 22.51 -15.64 -4.51
C ILE A 5 22.03 -15.69 -3.05
N LEU A 6 21.56 -14.57 -2.52
CA LEU A 6 21.02 -14.52 -1.16
C LEU A 6 19.79 -15.44 -1.01
N GLY A 7 18.91 -15.47 -2.02
CA GLY A 7 17.76 -16.37 -2.06
C GLY A 7 18.15 -17.85 -2.02
N TRP A 8 19.17 -18.25 -2.79
CA TRP A 8 19.67 -19.63 -2.79
C TRP A 8 20.30 -20.06 -1.47
N ILE A 9 21.04 -19.16 -0.81
CA ILE A 9 21.63 -19.45 0.51
C ILE A 9 20.53 -19.67 1.55
N PHE A 10 19.50 -18.80 1.57
CA PHE A 10 18.36 -18.97 2.47
C PHE A 10 17.58 -20.25 2.18
N PHE A 11 17.34 -20.57 0.91
CA PHE A 11 16.64 -21.78 0.52
C PHE A 11 17.40 -23.05 0.92
N GLY A 12 18.71 -23.09 0.66
CA GLY A 12 19.57 -24.20 1.08
C GLY A 12 19.64 -24.37 2.60
N GLY A 13 19.76 -23.27 3.35
CA GLY A 13 19.73 -23.29 4.81
C GLY A 13 18.39 -23.78 5.37
N PHE A 14 17.27 -23.32 4.82
CA PHE A 14 15.94 -23.79 5.22
C PHE A 14 15.75 -25.27 4.91
N LEU A 15 16.18 -25.74 3.74
CA LEU A 15 16.15 -27.15 3.35
C LEU A 15 16.90 -28.04 4.34
N LEU A 16 18.09 -27.62 4.77
CA LEU A 16 18.87 -28.35 5.76
C LEU A 16 18.14 -28.42 7.10
N ILE A 17 17.62 -27.27 7.58
CA ILE A 17 16.88 -27.22 8.85
C ILE A 17 15.63 -28.10 8.79
N TRP A 18 14.89 -28.04 7.69
CA TRP A 18 13.68 -28.82 7.48
C TRP A 18 13.96 -30.31 7.54
N ASN A 19 14.92 -30.80 6.76
CA ASN A 19 15.21 -32.23 6.65
C ASN A 19 15.90 -32.80 7.90
N ILE A 20 16.77 -32.03 8.57
CA ILE A 20 17.55 -32.53 9.71
C ILE A 20 16.75 -32.45 11.01
N PHE A 21 15.99 -31.38 11.23
CA PHE A 21 15.36 -31.10 12.52
C PHE A 21 13.84 -31.21 12.48
N ILE A 22 13.18 -30.54 11.54
CA ILE A 22 11.72 -30.39 11.57
C ILE A 22 11.01 -31.69 11.14
N GLN A 23 11.41 -32.25 10.01
CA GLN A 23 10.79 -33.43 9.38
C GLN A 23 10.85 -34.66 10.29
N PRO A 24 11.97 -35.01 10.96
CA PRO A 24 12.02 -36.18 11.85
C PRO A 24 11.14 -36.00 13.08
N ILE A 25 11.17 -34.82 13.72
CA ILE A 25 10.37 -34.53 14.91
C ILE A 25 8.88 -34.62 14.60
N LEU A 26 8.42 -33.97 13.52
CA LEU A 26 7.02 -34.05 13.10
C LEU A 26 6.62 -35.47 12.71
N SER A 27 7.49 -36.23 12.05
CA SER A 27 7.21 -37.63 11.70
C SER A 27 6.97 -38.49 12.94
N ILE A 28 7.79 -38.34 13.98
CA ILE A 28 7.62 -39.05 15.26
C ILE A 28 6.29 -38.69 15.90
N ILE A 29 5.98 -37.38 15.98
CA ILE A 29 4.70 -36.91 16.56
C ILE A 29 3.50 -37.47 15.80
N LEU A 30 3.50 -37.42 14.46
CA LEU A 30 2.38 -37.91 13.65
C LEU A 30 2.24 -39.43 13.73
N LEU A 31 3.36 -40.16 13.86
CA LEU A 31 3.35 -41.61 14.06
C LEU A 31 2.80 -41.98 15.43
N LEU A 32 3.12 -41.22 16.49
CA LEU A 32 2.53 -41.37 17.82
C LEU A 32 1.02 -41.09 17.84
N LEU A 33 0.53 -40.26 16.92
CA LEU A 33 -0.90 -40.01 16.70
C LEU A 33 -1.58 -41.09 15.85
N GLY A 34 -0.86 -42.15 15.46
CA GLY A 34 -1.39 -43.28 14.69
C GLY A 34 -1.56 -43.01 13.20
N ILE A 35 -0.94 -41.97 12.66
CA ILE A 35 -1.04 -41.64 11.23
C ILE A 35 -0.15 -42.61 10.41
N PRO A 36 -0.67 -43.27 9.36
CA PRO A 36 0.13 -44.13 8.49
C PRO A 36 1.32 -43.41 7.86
N ALA A 37 2.48 -44.06 7.81
CA ALA A 37 3.72 -43.47 7.29
C ALA A 37 3.58 -42.88 5.87
N GLY A 38 2.79 -43.50 4.99
CA GLY A 38 2.52 -42.97 3.65
C GLY A 38 1.80 -41.61 3.67
N LEU A 39 0.84 -41.43 4.58
CA LEU A 39 0.14 -40.16 4.77
C LEU A 39 1.03 -39.11 5.44
N ILE A 40 1.89 -39.51 6.37
CA ILE A 40 2.88 -38.62 7.01
C ILE A 40 3.77 -37.97 5.94
N SER A 41 4.33 -38.75 5.02
CA SER A 41 5.18 -38.22 3.95
C SER A 41 4.46 -37.21 3.06
N LEU A 42 3.20 -37.46 2.71
CA LEU A 42 2.39 -36.53 1.92
C LEU A 42 2.09 -35.23 2.68
N ILE A 43 1.74 -35.33 3.97
CA ILE A 43 1.50 -34.16 4.83
C ILE A 43 2.76 -33.32 4.95
N LEU A 44 3.91 -33.94 5.22
CA LEU A 44 5.18 -33.23 5.37
C LEU A 44 5.64 -32.59 4.07
N LEU A 45 5.45 -33.26 2.93
CA LEU A 45 5.71 -32.67 1.61
C LEU A 45 4.80 -31.44 1.37
N GLY A 46 3.51 -31.56 1.67
CA GLY A 46 2.56 -30.45 1.56
C GLY A 46 2.94 -29.25 2.43
N LEU A 47 3.27 -29.49 3.70
CA LEU A 47 3.73 -28.43 4.62
C LEU A 47 5.04 -27.79 4.15
N TYR A 48 5.99 -28.60 3.69
CA TYR A 48 7.24 -28.10 3.11
C TYR A 48 6.97 -27.16 1.94
N LEU A 49 6.12 -27.56 0.98
CA LEU A 49 5.79 -26.75 -0.18
C LEU A 49 5.10 -25.44 0.20
N ILE A 50 4.14 -25.49 1.15
CA ILE A 50 3.42 -24.31 1.63
C ILE A 50 4.38 -23.31 2.28
N ILE A 51 5.23 -23.79 3.20
CA ILE A 51 6.17 -22.93 3.93
C ILE A 51 7.20 -22.31 2.98
N ASN A 52 7.78 -23.10 2.06
CA ASN A 52 8.72 -22.56 1.08
C ASN A 52 8.07 -21.52 0.18
N THR A 53 6.86 -21.80 -0.30
CA THR A 53 6.12 -20.85 -1.14
C THR A 53 5.86 -19.55 -0.38
N GLU A 54 5.45 -19.64 0.88
CA GLU A 54 5.24 -18.47 1.74
C GLU A 54 6.54 -17.67 1.93
N VAL A 55 7.67 -18.32 2.20
CA VAL A 55 8.96 -17.65 2.37
C VAL A 55 9.42 -16.99 1.07
N ILE A 56 9.40 -17.72 -0.05
CA ILE A 56 9.85 -17.23 -1.36
C ILE A 56 9.00 -16.04 -1.80
N VAL A 57 7.67 -16.18 -1.78
CA VAL A 57 6.77 -15.08 -2.19
C VAL A 57 6.94 -13.88 -1.27
N ARG A 58 7.12 -14.08 0.05
CA ARG A 58 7.35 -12.98 0.99
C ARG A 58 8.64 -12.23 0.66
N ILE A 59 9.72 -12.94 0.40
CA ILE A 59 11.00 -12.33 0.00
C ILE A 59 10.81 -11.55 -1.30
N LEU A 60 10.15 -12.13 -2.31
CA LEU A 60 9.89 -11.44 -3.58
C LEU A 60 9.08 -10.14 -3.37
N LEU A 61 8.03 -10.18 -2.56
CA LEU A 61 7.23 -9.00 -2.22
C LEU A 61 8.03 -7.95 -1.43
N LEU A 62 8.90 -8.35 -0.50
CA LEU A 62 9.76 -7.42 0.23
C LEU A 62 10.81 -6.77 -0.69
N LEU A 63 11.33 -7.51 -1.67
CA LEU A 63 12.25 -6.99 -2.67
C LEU A 63 11.58 -5.97 -3.59
N THR A 64 10.28 -6.10 -3.86
CA THR A 64 9.53 -5.09 -4.64
C THR A 64 9.12 -3.87 -3.81
N LEU A 65 8.97 -4.04 -2.49
CA LEU A 65 8.60 -2.96 -1.56
C LEU A 65 9.79 -2.14 -1.06
N GLN A 66 10.61 -1.63 -1.98
CA GLN A 66 11.67 -0.69 -1.60
C GLN A 66 11.10 0.73 -1.39
N PRO A 67 11.65 1.52 -0.44
CA PRO A 67 11.32 2.93 -0.33
C PRO A 67 11.50 3.64 -1.67
N LYS A 68 10.53 4.49 -2.01
CA LYS A 68 10.55 5.20 -3.28
C LYS A 68 11.53 6.36 -3.20
N ARG A 69 12.41 6.45 -4.20
CA ARG A 69 13.23 7.65 -4.40
C ARG A 69 12.39 8.70 -5.13
N PHE A 70 11.97 9.71 -4.40
CA PHE A 70 11.34 10.90 -4.95
C PHE A 70 12.42 11.80 -5.53
N VAL A 71 12.19 12.28 -6.75
CA VAL A 71 13.10 13.17 -7.48
C VAL A 71 12.27 14.35 -7.95
N ILE A 72 12.73 15.56 -7.69
CA ILE A 72 12.09 16.78 -8.18
C ILE A 72 12.13 16.78 -9.70
N ALA A 73 10.97 16.97 -10.31
CA ALA A 73 10.80 17.06 -11.75
C ALA A 73 10.80 18.52 -12.18
N GLN A 74 11.25 18.75 -13.41
CA GLN A 74 11.18 20.05 -14.07
C GLN A 74 9.90 20.17 -14.90
N GLU A 75 9.55 21.36 -15.34
CA GLU A 75 8.35 21.56 -16.15
C GLU A 75 8.41 20.79 -17.48
N ASP A 76 9.60 20.75 -18.11
CA ASP A 76 9.85 20.01 -19.35
C ASP A 76 9.75 18.48 -19.21
N ASP A 77 9.68 17.97 -17.99
CA ASP A 77 9.46 16.56 -17.74
C ASP A 77 8.02 16.10 -18.00
N TRP A 78 7.07 17.04 -18.08
CA TRP A 78 5.68 16.74 -18.38
C TRP A 78 5.48 16.53 -19.89
N PRO A 79 4.67 15.53 -20.30
CA PRO A 79 4.27 15.40 -21.70
C PRO A 79 3.61 16.67 -22.21
N ASP A 80 3.92 17.09 -23.44
CA ASP A 80 3.34 18.30 -24.02
C ASP A 80 1.81 18.25 -24.08
N SER A 81 1.25 17.06 -24.33
CA SER A 81 -0.19 16.78 -24.31
C SER A 81 -0.85 17.07 -22.96
N MET A 82 -0.08 17.14 -21.87
CA MET A 82 -0.56 17.38 -20.53
C MET A 82 -0.45 18.83 -20.08
N ARG A 83 0.30 19.70 -20.77
CA ARG A 83 0.57 21.08 -20.31
C ARG A 83 -0.72 21.88 -20.07
N GLU A 84 -1.65 21.86 -21.02
CA GLU A 84 -2.92 22.58 -20.92
C GLU A 84 -3.79 22.02 -19.77
N THR A 85 -3.93 20.70 -19.70
CA THR A 85 -4.69 20.02 -18.64
C THR A 85 -4.11 20.30 -17.26
N LEU A 86 -2.78 20.22 -17.13
CA LEU A 86 -2.06 20.49 -15.89
C LEU A 86 -2.25 21.94 -15.44
N GLY A 87 -2.21 22.90 -16.37
CA GLY A 87 -2.52 24.30 -16.09
C GLY A 87 -3.93 24.47 -15.54
N LYS A 88 -4.94 23.89 -16.20
CA LYS A 88 -6.35 23.95 -15.75
C LYS A 88 -6.53 23.38 -14.33
N TYR A 89 -5.94 22.22 -14.04
CA TYR A 89 -6.02 21.64 -12.69
C TYR A 89 -5.25 22.47 -11.66
N THR A 90 -4.08 23.00 -12.03
CA THR A 90 -3.27 23.84 -11.14
C THR A 90 -4.03 25.08 -10.69
N GLU A 91 -4.70 25.77 -11.61
CA GLU A 91 -5.52 26.94 -11.28
C GLU A 91 -6.72 26.56 -10.40
N LYS A 92 -7.43 25.47 -10.72
CA LYS A 92 -8.50 24.95 -9.85
C LYS A 92 -8.02 24.64 -8.43
N PHE A 93 -6.84 24.07 -8.26
CA PHE A 93 -6.27 23.82 -6.94
C PHE A 93 -5.99 25.13 -6.20
N LYS A 94 -5.42 26.13 -6.87
CA LYS A 94 -5.16 27.46 -6.28
C LYS A 94 -6.46 28.14 -5.85
N GLU A 95 -7.50 28.10 -6.68
CA GLU A 95 -8.83 28.63 -6.35
C GLU A 95 -9.43 27.97 -5.09
N LEU A 96 -9.16 26.67 -4.89
CA LEU A 96 -9.55 25.93 -3.70
C LEU A 96 -8.66 26.21 -2.47
N GLY A 97 -7.66 27.08 -2.58
CA GLY A 97 -6.79 27.49 -1.48
C GLY A 97 -5.54 26.63 -1.30
N PHE A 98 -5.19 25.80 -2.28
CA PHE A 98 -3.94 25.06 -2.28
C PHE A 98 -2.75 25.90 -2.77
N ILE A 99 -1.59 25.62 -2.22
CA ILE A 99 -0.29 26.13 -2.66
C ILE A 99 0.47 25.01 -3.38
N TYR A 100 1.11 25.35 -4.49
CA TYR A 100 2.03 24.46 -5.19
C TYR A 100 3.27 24.22 -4.32
N LEU A 101 3.73 22.97 -4.27
CA LEU A 101 4.95 22.60 -3.55
C LEU A 101 6.07 22.15 -4.50
N ALA A 102 5.80 21.14 -5.33
CA ALA A 102 6.79 20.57 -6.22
C ALA A 102 6.15 19.69 -7.30
N ASP A 103 6.79 19.63 -8.46
CA ASP A 103 6.64 18.51 -9.38
C ASP A 103 7.65 17.43 -9.02
N TYR A 104 7.24 16.17 -9.11
CA TYR A 104 8.10 15.06 -8.72
C TYR A 104 7.85 13.80 -9.55
N LYS A 105 8.90 12.99 -9.64
CA LYS A 105 8.91 11.64 -10.19
C LYS A 105 9.32 10.66 -9.11
N ILE A 106 8.94 9.40 -9.30
CA ILE A 106 9.47 8.28 -8.54
C ILE A 106 10.38 7.51 -9.47
N SER A 107 11.65 7.31 -9.11
CA SER A 107 12.66 6.70 -10.01
C SER A 107 12.29 5.33 -10.56
N SER A 108 11.42 4.59 -9.87
CA SER A 108 10.96 3.25 -10.27
C SER A 108 9.66 3.25 -11.09
N SER A 109 9.11 4.41 -11.43
CA SER A 109 7.85 4.52 -12.20
C SER A 109 7.98 5.54 -13.31
N SER A 110 7.28 5.32 -14.42
CA SER A 110 7.17 6.29 -15.51
C SER A 110 6.19 7.45 -15.23
N GLY A 111 5.64 7.51 -14.02
CA GLY A 111 4.69 8.54 -13.62
C GLY A 111 5.37 9.84 -13.16
N ILE A 112 4.69 10.94 -13.40
CA ILE A 112 5.02 12.27 -12.87
C ILE A 112 3.81 12.81 -12.11
N ALA A 113 4.04 13.57 -11.05
CA ALA A 113 2.99 14.17 -10.26
C ALA A 113 3.33 15.59 -9.82
N ARG A 114 2.30 16.42 -9.70
CA ARG A 114 2.36 17.76 -9.13
C ARG A 114 1.75 17.75 -7.73
N LEU A 115 2.52 18.16 -6.74
CA LEU A 115 2.13 18.17 -5.33
C LEU A 115 1.68 19.57 -4.88
N PHE A 116 0.62 19.58 -4.09
CA PHE A 116 0.06 20.76 -3.45
C PHE A 116 -0.18 20.53 -1.96
N ALA A 117 -0.21 21.61 -1.19
CA ALA A 117 -0.68 21.61 0.20
C ALA A 117 -1.76 22.66 0.43
N HIS A 118 -2.70 22.38 1.33
CA HIS A 118 -3.72 23.34 1.75
C HIS A 118 -3.44 23.80 3.19
N PRO A 119 -2.95 25.04 3.41
CA PRO A 119 -2.46 25.49 4.73
C PRO A 119 -3.57 25.58 5.78
N LYS A 120 -4.79 25.99 5.41
CA LYS A 120 -5.92 26.12 6.34
C LYS A 120 -6.46 24.77 6.84
N VAL A 121 -6.74 23.83 5.93
CA VAL A 121 -7.33 22.53 6.30
C VAL A 121 -6.29 21.44 6.57
N ARG A 122 -5.01 21.70 6.31
CA ARG A 122 -3.86 20.83 6.58
C ARG A 122 -3.96 19.47 5.87
N CYS A 123 -3.99 19.51 4.55
CA CYS A 123 -3.98 18.31 3.71
C CYS A 123 -3.07 18.53 2.50
N PHE A 124 -2.67 17.42 1.87
CA PHE A 124 -2.00 17.44 0.58
C PHE A 124 -2.98 17.07 -0.52
N ALA A 125 -2.68 17.51 -1.73
CA ALA A 125 -3.30 16.99 -2.93
C ALA A 125 -2.27 16.83 -4.04
N GLU A 126 -2.58 15.94 -4.98
CA GLU A 126 -1.70 15.69 -6.11
C GLU A 126 -2.47 15.52 -7.41
N ILE A 127 -1.86 15.99 -8.49
CA ILE A 127 -2.24 15.64 -9.87
C ILE A 127 -1.19 14.65 -10.34
N GLY A 128 -1.57 13.40 -10.56
CA GLY A 128 -0.68 12.38 -11.10
C GLY A 128 -0.99 12.08 -12.55
N HIS A 129 0.04 11.82 -13.35
CA HIS A 129 -0.09 11.30 -14.70
C HIS A 129 0.77 10.06 -14.86
N MET A 130 0.14 8.95 -15.24
CA MET A 130 0.81 7.65 -15.44
C MET A 130 0.09 6.87 -16.54
N GLN A 131 0.83 6.32 -17.49
CA GLN A 131 0.29 5.49 -18.59
C GLN A 131 -0.92 6.15 -19.31
N ASN A 132 -0.76 7.42 -19.71
CA ASN A 132 -1.80 8.24 -20.35
C ASN A 132 -3.06 8.46 -19.51
N THR A 133 -3.04 8.13 -18.22
CA THR A 133 -4.14 8.36 -17.30
C THR A 133 -3.76 9.46 -16.32
N THR A 134 -4.61 10.47 -16.20
CA THR A 134 -4.51 11.53 -15.21
C THR A 134 -5.43 11.22 -14.03
N PHE A 135 -4.94 11.43 -12.82
CA PHE A 135 -5.73 11.26 -11.60
C PHE A 135 -5.48 12.41 -10.64
N CYS A 136 -6.47 12.70 -9.80
CA CYS A 136 -6.31 13.56 -8.64
C CYS A 136 -6.37 12.70 -7.37
N GLY A 137 -5.57 13.09 -6.39
CA GLY A 137 -5.57 12.51 -5.06
C GLY A 137 -5.61 13.58 -3.99
N CYS A 138 -6.25 13.31 -2.87
CA CYS A 138 -6.08 14.07 -1.65
C CYS A 138 -5.53 13.15 -0.56
N SER A 139 -4.65 13.66 0.28
CA SER A 139 -4.16 12.91 1.43
C SER A 139 -4.11 13.77 2.68
N SER A 140 -4.29 13.14 3.83
CA SER A 140 -4.25 13.79 5.13
C SER A 140 -3.56 12.89 6.13
N VAL A 141 -2.77 13.50 7.01
CA VAL A 141 -2.11 12.82 8.11
C VAL A 141 -2.72 13.31 9.42
N LEU A 142 -3.08 12.36 10.26
CA LEU A 142 -3.61 12.60 11.59
C LEU A 142 -2.61 12.10 12.64
N GLU A 143 -2.87 12.45 13.89
CA GLU A 143 -2.18 11.91 15.05
C GLU A 143 -2.13 10.38 15.04
N ASN A 144 -1.20 9.80 15.81
CA ASN A 144 -1.00 8.36 15.90
C ASN A 144 -0.71 7.69 14.54
N ASN A 145 -0.12 8.42 13.59
CA ASN A 145 0.23 7.94 12.25
C ASN A 145 -0.96 7.44 11.42
N TRP A 146 -2.18 7.91 11.72
CA TRP A 146 -3.32 7.64 10.85
C TRP A 146 -3.23 8.46 9.56
N ARG A 147 -3.49 7.81 8.43
CA ARG A 147 -3.36 8.42 7.11
C ARG A 147 -4.61 8.13 6.30
N LEU A 148 -5.10 9.16 5.64
CA LEU A 148 -6.24 9.08 4.76
C LEU A 148 -5.78 9.45 3.36
N GLY A 149 -6.11 8.61 2.38
CA GLY A 149 -5.90 8.88 0.97
C GLY A 149 -7.22 8.73 0.23
N SER A 150 -7.51 9.67 -0.64
CA SER A 150 -8.68 9.63 -1.51
C SER A 150 -8.27 9.93 -2.94
N THR A 151 -8.98 9.35 -3.89
CA THR A 151 -8.71 9.57 -5.31
C THR A 151 -9.98 9.48 -6.13
N ASN A 152 -10.01 10.23 -7.24
CA ASN A 152 -11.02 10.13 -8.29
C ASN A 152 -10.53 9.35 -9.53
N SER A 153 -9.40 8.64 -9.42
CA SER A 153 -8.82 7.88 -10.55
C SER A 153 -9.87 6.94 -11.18
N SER A 154 -10.15 7.15 -12.46
CA SER A 154 -11.22 6.51 -13.22
C SER A 154 -10.83 5.22 -13.93
N SER A 155 -9.54 4.86 -13.96
CA SER A 155 -9.04 3.74 -14.79
C SER A 155 -9.59 2.38 -14.38
N THR A 156 -10.02 2.21 -13.13
CA THR A 156 -10.77 1.05 -12.66
C THR A 156 -11.70 1.48 -11.52
N LYS A 157 -12.90 0.90 -11.38
CA LYS A 157 -13.77 1.17 -10.20
C LYS A 157 -13.15 0.66 -8.89
N ASN A 158 -12.32 -0.38 -8.96
CA ASN A 158 -11.78 -1.10 -7.80
C ASN A 158 -10.28 -0.86 -7.60
N PHE A 159 -9.78 -1.04 -6.38
CA PHE A 159 -8.33 -1.04 -6.17
C PHE A 159 -7.66 -2.21 -6.90
N ASP A 160 -6.37 -2.09 -7.18
CA ASP A 160 -5.56 -3.22 -7.62
C ASP A 160 -5.57 -4.31 -6.53
N ALA A 161 -5.80 -5.56 -6.93
CA ALA A 161 -6.04 -6.66 -6.01
C ALA A 161 -4.79 -6.96 -5.16
N ILE A 162 -3.60 -6.89 -5.77
CA ILE A 162 -2.33 -7.12 -5.07
C ILE A 162 -2.10 -6.02 -4.02
N SER A 163 -2.26 -4.77 -4.44
CA SER A 163 -2.15 -3.61 -3.55
C SER A 163 -3.17 -3.66 -2.42
N TYR A 164 -4.40 -4.06 -2.73
CA TYR A 164 -5.45 -4.23 -1.74
C TYR A 164 -5.13 -5.37 -0.77
N VAL A 165 -4.55 -6.48 -1.19
CA VAL A 165 -4.34 -7.63 -0.29
C VAL A 165 -3.07 -7.47 0.53
N PHE A 166 -1.95 -7.21 -0.13
CA PHE A 166 -0.61 -7.34 0.43
C PHE A 166 0.00 -6.00 0.88
N LEU A 167 -0.50 -4.87 0.39
CA LEU A 167 0.04 -3.54 0.71
C LEU A 167 -0.86 -2.78 1.70
N ARG A 168 -1.54 -3.51 2.59
CA ARG A 168 -2.39 -2.91 3.62
C ARG A 168 -1.59 -2.59 4.88
N ALA A 169 -1.55 -1.34 5.31
CA ALA A 169 -1.12 -0.96 6.66
C ALA A 169 -2.31 -0.70 7.62
N PRO A 170 -2.24 -1.13 8.89
CA PRO A 170 -3.30 -0.95 9.89
C PRO A 170 -3.90 0.47 9.98
N ARG A 171 -3.06 1.50 9.87
CA ARG A 171 -3.47 2.92 10.06
C ARG A 171 -3.55 3.72 8.76
N VAL A 172 -3.60 3.03 7.61
CA VAL A 172 -3.79 3.67 6.31
C VAL A 172 -5.19 3.39 5.80
N LEU A 173 -5.92 4.46 5.52
CA LEU A 173 -7.26 4.46 4.98
C LEU A 173 -7.21 4.95 3.54
N LYS A 174 -7.78 4.21 2.60
CA LYS A 174 -7.92 4.62 1.21
C LYS A 174 -9.36 4.50 0.75
N LYS A 175 -9.88 5.53 0.09
CA LYS A 175 -11.23 5.52 -0.46
C LYS A 175 -11.26 6.15 -1.84
N ARG A 176 -11.81 5.43 -2.82
CA ARG A 176 -12.11 6.04 -4.11
C ARG A 176 -13.47 6.74 -4.04
N PHE A 177 -13.54 7.96 -4.56
CA PHE A 177 -14.79 8.67 -4.77
C PHE A 177 -15.11 8.66 -6.25
N GLU A 178 -16.38 8.41 -6.60
CA GLU A 178 -16.84 8.40 -8.00
C GLU A 178 -17.05 9.83 -8.54
N ASP A 179 -16.94 10.85 -7.67
CA ASP A 179 -17.09 12.25 -8.03
C ASP A 179 -15.93 12.72 -8.93
N GLY A 180 -16.25 13.09 -10.17
CA GLY A 180 -15.25 13.48 -11.17
C GLY A 180 -14.64 14.87 -10.98
N ASP A 181 -15.33 15.80 -10.31
CA ASP A 181 -14.82 17.15 -10.09
C ASP A 181 -13.93 17.27 -8.84
N LEU A 182 -12.90 18.11 -8.96
CA LEU A 182 -11.90 18.30 -7.92
C LEU A 182 -12.49 18.87 -6.62
N LYS A 183 -13.46 19.78 -6.72
CA LYS A 183 -14.10 20.37 -5.54
C LYS A 183 -14.88 19.31 -4.77
N SER A 184 -15.61 18.46 -5.48
CA SER A 184 -16.35 17.35 -4.87
C SER A 184 -15.40 16.35 -4.21
N LEU A 185 -14.29 15.99 -4.86
CA LEU A 185 -13.26 15.15 -4.26
C LEU A 185 -12.75 15.74 -2.94
N LEU A 186 -12.42 17.03 -2.91
CA LEU A 186 -11.96 17.70 -1.70
C LEU A 186 -13.01 17.68 -0.59
N VAL A 187 -14.25 18.06 -0.89
CA VAL A 187 -15.36 18.10 0.08
C VAL A 187 -15.60 16.70 0.66
N SER A 188 -15.70 15.68 -0.19
CA SER A 188 -15.90 14.28 0.21
C SER A 188 -14.73 13.77 1.07
N SER A 189 -13.49 14.15 0.72
CA SER A 189 -12.28 13.79 1.48
C SER A 189 -12.24 14.44 2.86
N LEU A 190 -12.56 15.73 2.95
CA LEU A 190 -12.58 16.47 4.22
C LEU A 190 -13.73 16.02 5.12
N SER A 191 -14.90 15.73 4.55
CA SER A 191 -16.04 15.16 5.28
C SER A 191 -15.68 13.80 5.90
N TRP A 192 -15.11 12.90 5.08
CA TRP A 192 -14.64 11.61 5.56
C TRP A 192 -13.54 11.73 6.61
N ARG A 193 -12.60 12.67 6.44
CA ARG A 193 -11.58 12.95 7.46
C ARG A 193 -12.20 13.43 8.76
N LYS A 194 -13.20 14.32 8.72
CA LYS A 194 -13.91 14.81 9.91
C LYS A 194 -14.58 13.66 10.66
N GLN A 195 -15.19 12.73 9.93
CA GLN A 195 -15.77 11.52 10.51
C GLN A 195 -14.72 10.67 11.24
N VAL A 196 -13.60 10.35 10.57
CA VAL A 196 -12.52 9.54 11.18
C VAL A 196 -11.91 10.24 12.39
N MET A 197 -11.69 11.57 12.31
CA MET A 197 -11.20 12.36 13.43
C MET A 197 -12.15 12.33 14.63
N ALA A 198 -13.46 12.42 14.40
CA ALA A 198 -14.46 12.36 15.46
C ALA A 198 -14.51 10.96 16.10
N ASP A 199 -14.54 9.91 15.26
CA ASP A 199 -14.62 8.52 15.72
C ASP A 199 -13.39 8.07 16.50
N LEU A 200 -12.19 8.56 16.14
CA LEU A 200 -10.92 8.16 16.76
C LEU A 200 -10.33 9.23 17.68
N LYS A 201 -11.03 10.36 17.87
CA LYS A 201 -10.57 11.53 18.64
C LYS A 201 -9.19 12.05 18.23
N LEU A 202 -8.91 12.10 16.92
CA LEU A 202 -7.61 12.50 16.36
C LEU A 202 -7.62 13.93 15.83
N LYS A 203 -6.46 14.59 15.83
CA LYS A 203 -6.23 15.88 15.16
C LYS A 203 -5.36 15.74 13.91
N PRO A 204 -5.48 16.67 12.94
CA PRO A 204 -4.61 16.69 11.76
C PRO A 204 -3.23 17.22 12.09
N LEU A 205 -2.19 16.58 11.57
CA LEU A 205 -0.82 17.04 11.66
C LEU A 205 -0.57 18.20 10.68
N ALA A 206 0.32 19.11 11.06
CA ALA A 206 0.67 20.30 10.28
C ALA A 206 1.85 20.06 9.33
N LEU A 207 1.78 19.01 8.51
CA LEU A 207 2.78 18.68 7.49
C LEU A 207 2.49 19.47 6.21
N MET A 208 3.36 20.42 5.84
CA MET A 208 3.08 21.40 4.77
C MET A 208 4.18 21.51 3.71
N THR A 209 5.24 20.72 3.81
CA THR A 209 6.35 20.74 2.85
C THR A 209 6.34 19.49 1.94
N ALA A 210 7.04 19.57 0.81
CA ALA A 210 7.23 18.41 -0.06
C ALA A 210 8.04 17.30 0.66
N ASP A 211 9.03 17.67 1.46
CA ASP A 211 9.85 16.73 2.23
C ASP A 211 9.01 15.97 3.26
N ASP A 212 8.10 16.66 3.97
CA ASP A 212 7.16 15.99 4.89
C ASP A 212 6.32 14.94 4.14
N TYR A 213 5.86 15.27 2.94
CA TYR A 213 5.08 14.37 2.10
C TYR A 213 5.90 13.15 1.63
N PHE A 214 7.14 13.37 1.21
CA PHE A 214 8.03 12.30 0.76
C PHE A 214 8.46 11.39 1.91
N GLU A 215 8.80 11.97 3.07
CA GLU A 215 9.13 11.22 4.27
C GLU A 215 7.93 10.38 4.74
N MET A 216 6.74 10.97 4.78
CA MET A 216 5.51 10.25 5.07
C MET A 216 5.38 9.04 4.12
N ASN A 217 5.47 9.24 2.81
CA ASN A 217 5.36 8.15 1.86
C ASN A 217 6.43 7.07 2.05
N ASN A 218 7.67 7.43 2.35
CA ASN A 218 8.73 6.49 2.67
C ASN A 218 8.45 5.69 3.95
N ASN A 219 7.88 6.33 4.96
CA ASN A 219 7.45 5.65 6.17
C ASN A 219 6.30 4.66 5.91
N ASN A 220 5.40 4.93 4.94
CA ASN A 220 4.39 3.93 4.53
C ASN A 220 5.04 2.63 4.03
N TYR A 221 6.11 2.74 3.24
CA TYR A 221 6.80 1.54 2.71
C TYR A 221 7.40 0.70 3.84
N ARG A 222 8.00 1.34 4.84
CA ARG A 222 8.53 0.65 6.03
C ARG A 222 7.40 -0.04 6.82
N ASP A 223 6.25 0.61 6.94
CA ASP A 223 5.09 0.03 7.62
C ASP A 223 4.52 -1.16 6.83
N TYR A 224 4.46 -1.08 5.49
CA TYR A 224 4.06 -2.20 4.64
C TYR A 224 5.02 -3.39 4.76
N GLN A 225 6.33 -3.15 4.79
CA GLN A 225 7.32 -4.21 5.00
C GLN A 225 7.12 -4.90 6.36
N LYS A 226 6.97 -4.11 7.44
CA LYS A 226 6.74 -4.64 8.80
C LYS A 226 5.46 -5.45 8.90
N ASP A 227 4.42 -5.00 8.22
CA ASP A 227 3.11 -5.65 8.25
C ASP A 227 3.10 -6.93 7.39
N LEU A 228 3.71 -6.91 6.20
CA LEU A 228 3.87 -8.08 5.34
C LEU A 228 4.64 -9.21 6.03
N LEU A 229 5.63 -8.87 6.87
CA LEU A 229 6.39 -9.84 7.68
C LEU A 229 5.51 -10.57 8.71
N LYS A 230 4.42 -9.95 9.17
CA LYS A 230 3.52 -10.50 10.20
C LYS A 230 2.33 -11.27 9.62
N ARG A 231 2.07 -11.15 8.32
CA ARG A 231 0.92 -11.76 7.66
C ARG A 231 1.22 -13.12 7.07
N SER A 232 0.29 -14.06 7.21
CA SER A 232 0.29 -15.28 6.40
C SER A 232 -0.06 -14.94 4.96
N LEU A 233 0.81 -15.34 4.02
CA LEU A 233 0.56 -15.13 2.60
C LEU A 233 -0.51 -16.08 2.06
N VAL A 234 -0.63 -17.28 2.63
CA VAL A 234 -1.70 -18.22 2.28
C VAL A 234 -3.07 -17.58 2.53
N LEU A 235 -3.26 -16.96 3.70
CA LEU A 235 -4.49 -16.21 3.98
C LEU A 235 -4.64 -15.02 3.02
N GLY A 236 -3.55 -14.33 2.69
CA GLY A 236 -3.56 -13.28 1.67
C GLY A 236 -4.05 -13.79 0.31
N LEU A 237 -3.63 -14.97 -0.14
CA LEU A 237 -4.11 -15.57 -1.40
C LEU A 237 -5.61 -15.91 -1.34
N VAL A 238 -6.10 -16.42 -0.21
CA VAL A 238 -7.54 -16.64 -0.02
C VAL A 238 -8.30 -15.31 -0.09
N GLU A 239 -7.80 -14.26 0.56
CA GLU A 239 -8.36 -12.91 0.48
C GLU A 239 -8.30 -12.33 -0.95
N LEU A 240 -7.27 -12.67 -1.72
CA LEU A 240 -7.12 -12.26 -3.12
C LEU A 240 -8.20 -12.90 -3.99
N ILE A 241 -8.46 -14.20 -3.83
CA ILE A 241 -9.56 -14.89 -4.51
C ILE A 241 -10.89 -14.26 -4.11
N ALA A 242 -11.11 -14.02 -2.82
CA ALA A 242 -12.31 -13.34 -2.33
C ALA A 242 -12.46 -11.92 -2.90
N PHE A 243 -11.37 -11.18 -3.08
CA PHE A 243 -11.38 -9.87 -3.71
C PHE A 243 -11.78 -9.94 -5.17
N TYR A 244 -11.28 -10.91 -5.94
CA TYR A 244 -11.70 -11.08 -7.34
C TYR A 244 -13.20 -11.40 -7.47
N MET A 245 -13.76 -12.13 -6.51
CA MET A 245 -15.21 -12.38 -6.46
C MET A 245 -16.02 -11.14 -6.04
N LYS A 246 -15.49 -10.34 -5.11
CA LYS A 246 -16.15 -9.12 -4.62
C LYS A 246 -15.14 -7.98 -4.44
N PRO A 247 -14.80 -7.28 -5.54
CA PRO A 247 -13.83 -6.20 -5.52
C PRO A 247 -14.25 -5.06 -4.59
N LYS A 248 -13.25 -4.34 -4.06
CA LYS A 248 -13.45 -3.22 -3.13
C LYS A 248 -12.85 -1.92 -3.69
N SER A 249 -13.58 -0.84 -3.49
CA SER A 249 -13.17 0.55 -3.78
C SER A 249 -12.78 1.33 -2.52
N GLU A 250 -12.91 0.70 -1.35
CA GLU A 250 -12.52 1.24 -0.06
C GLU A 250 -11.60 0.27 0.67
N TRP A 251 -10.66 0.83 1.40
CA TRP A 251 -9.79 0.12 2.31
C TRP A 251 -9.71 0.91 3.62
N LEU A 252 -10.21 0.31 4.68
CA LEU A 252 -10.39 0.96 5.97
C LEU A 252 -9.39 0.52 7.05
N GLY A 253 -8.27 -0.12 6.68
CA GLY A 253 -7.27 -0.60 7.66
C GLY A 253 -7.91 -1.32 8.85
N ASP A 254 -7.46 -0.96 10.05
CA ASP A 254 -8.01 -1.41 11.34
C ASP A 254 -9.04 -0.42 11.92
N TYR A 255 -9.47 0.61 11.17
CA TYR A 255 -10.40 1.64 11.68
C TYR A 255 -11.69 1.03 12.23
N LYS A 256 -12.25 0.01 11.57
CA LYS A 256 -13.45 -0.68 12.07
C LYS A 256 -13.22 -1.37 13.43
N LYS A 257 -12.03 -1.92 13.67
CA LYS A 257 -11.70 -2.60 14.93
C LYS A 257 -11.51 -1.60 16.06
N VAL A 258 -10.78 -0.52 15.80
CA VAL A 258 -10.52 0.53 16.79
C VAL A 258 -11.81 1.26 17.15
N LYS A 259 -12.64 1.59 16.15
CA LYS A 259 -13.94 2.24 16.37
C LYS A 259 -14.89 1.42 17.26
N SER A 260 -14.84 0.09 17.19
CA SER A 260 -15.70 -0.78 18.02
C SER A 260 -15.22 -0.96 19.47
N GLN A 261 -14.02 -0.48 19.80
CA GLN A 261 -13.42 -0.63 21.13
C GLN A 261 -13.58 0.63 22.01
N GLU A 262 -14.11 1.72 21.46
CA GLU A 262 -14.44 2.96 22.17
C GLU A 262 -15.95 3.14 22.33
#